data_AF-A0A8S9PM37-F1
#
_entry.id   AF-A0A8S9PM37-F1
#
_cell.length_a   1.000
_cell.length_b   1.000
_cell.length_c   1.000
_cell.angle_alpha   90.00
_cell.angle_beta   90.00
_cell.angle_gamma   90.00
#
_symmetry.space_group_name_H-M   'P 1'
#
loop_
_entity.id
_entity.type
_entity.pdbx_description
1 polymer ?
#
loop_
_entity_poly.entity_id
_entity_poly.type
_entity_poly.pdbx_seq_one_letter_code
_entity_poly.pdbx_strand_id
1 'polypeptide(L)'
;MVDLPRDLAEEGFSRLPVTSLRGARCTCKKWNTLTKDESFFKKHIVEQASTELTVVMVIEFRVYLMSINLHDRPSITCQGKLTSLDNSDRVDISLVYHCDGLLLCIAKDFASFVVRNPYTGQTLWLKPRSPHPRLDWYS
;
A
#
# COMPACT_ATOMS: atom_id res chain seq x y z
N MET A 1 -34.74 -7.16 -19.90
CA MET A 1 -33.79 -6.52 -18.94
C MET A 1 -34.37 -6.81 -17.57
N VAL A 2 -33.69 -7.59 -16.72
CA VAL A 2 -34.21 -7.84 -15.36
C VAL A 2 -34.03 -6.56 -14.57
N ASP A 3 -35.13 -5.87 -14.26
CA ASP A 3 -35.10 -4.68 -13.43
C ASP A 3 -34.83 -5.08 -11.98
N LEU A 4 -33.54 -5.34 -11.70
CA LEU A 4 -33.08 -5.55 -10.35
C LEU A 4 -33.23 -4.24 -9.57
N PRO A 5 -33.82 -4.27 -8.37
CA PRO A 5 -33.89 -3.11 -7.48
C PRO A 5 -32.50 -2.53 -7.24
N ARG A 6 -32.43 -1.19 -7.13
CA ARG A 6 -31.15 -0.46 -6.95
C ARG A 6 -30.36 -1.00 -5.77
N ASP A 7 -31.03 -1.25 -4.65
CA ASP A 7 -30.41 -1.65 -3.39
C ASP A 7 -29.78 -3.05 -3.48
N LEU A 8 -30.46 -3.99 -4.16
CA LEU A 8 -29.98 -5.35 -4.35
C LEU A 8 -28.78 -5.38 -5.32
N ALA A 9 -28.79 -4.51 -6.34
CA ALA A 9 -27.66 -4.34 -7.25
C ALA A 9 -26.46 -3.68 -6.53
N GLU A 10 -26.72 -2.71 -5.64
CA GLU A 10 -25.68 -2.04 -4.85
C GLU A 10 -24.98 -3.03 -3.92
N GLU A 11 -25.74 -3.85 -3.20
CA GLU A 11 -25.18 -4.93 -2.35
C GLU A 11 -24.46 -6.02 -3.14
N GLY A 12 -25.00 -6.41 -4.30
CA GLY A 12 -24.34 -7.40 -5.16
C GLY A 12 -22.99 -6.91 -5.67
N PHE A 13 -22.92 -5.66 -6.13
CA PHE A 13 -21.70 -5.07 -6.68
C PHE A 13 -20.68 -4.67 -5.61
N SER A 14 -21.10 -4.27 -4.42
CA SER A 14 -20.19 -3.80 -3.38
C SER A 14 -19.32 -4.94 -2.80
N ARG A 15 -19.77 -6.19 -2.96
CA ARG A 15 -19.02 -7.42 -2.66
C ARG A 15 -18.06 -7.86 -3.77
N LEU A 16 -18.18 -7.32 -4.98
CA LEU A 16 -17.31 -7.70 -6.09
C LEU A 16 -15.99 -6.93 -6.04
N PRO A 17 -14.85 -7.53 -6.43
CA PRO A 17 -13.61 -6.81 -6.56
C PRO A 17 -13.70 -5.72 -7.64
N VAL A 18 -12.92 -4.65 -7.46
CA VAL A 18 -12.88 -3.48 -8.37
C VAL A 18 -12.63 -3.87 -9.83
N THR A 19 -11.86 -4.94 -10.06
CA THR A 19 -11.59 -5.48 -11.40
C THR A 19 -12.85 -5.95 -12.12
N SER A 20 -13.76 -6.62 -11.42
CA SER A 20 -15.05 -7.08 -11.94
C SER A 20 -16.03 -5.93 -12.19
N LEU A 21 -15.97 -4.86 -11.39
CA LEU A 21 -16.81 -3.67 -11.57
C LEU A 21 -16.53 -2.95 -12.89
N ARG A 22 -15.32 -3.07 -13.45
CA ARG A 22 -14.99 -2.52 -14.77
C ARG A 22 -15.88 -3.11 -15.86
N GLY A 23 -16.18 -4.41 -15.80
CA GLY A 23 -17.10 -5.07 -16.73
C GLY A 23 -18.53 -4.56 -16.58
N ALA A 24 -19.02 -4.43 -15.34
CA ALA A 24 -20.36 -3.92 -15.04
C ALA A 24 -20.58 -2.48 -15.56
N ARG A 25 -19.55 -1.62 -15.46
CA ARG A 25 -19.57 -0.25 -16.02
C ARG A 25 -19.74 -0.23 -17.54
N CYS A 26 -19.21 -1.23 -18.23
CA CYS A 26 -19.32 -1.34 -19.69
C CYS A 26 -20.62 -1.99 -20.14
N THR A 27 -21.39 -2.63 -19.25
CA THR A 27 -22.61 -3.36 -19.64
C THR A 27 -23.79 -2.43 -19.83
N CYS A 28 -24.06 -1.51 -18.89
CA CYS A 28 -25.16 -0.57 -19.01
C CYS A 28 -24.96 0.75 -18.25
N LYS A 29 -25.68 1.80 -18.69
CA LYS A 29 -25.64 3.14 -18.09
C LYS A 29 -26.10 3.14 -16.62
N LYS A 30 -27.09 2.32 -16.27
CA LYS A 30 -27.62 2.20 -14.89
C LYS A 30 -26.53 1.74 -13.93
N TRP A 31 -25.78 0.70 -14.29
CA TRP A 31 -24.68 0.16 -13.47
C TRP A 31 -23.44 1.06 -13.46
N ASN A 32 -23.12 1.71 -14.59
CA ASN A 32 -22.07 2.73 -14.62
C ASN A 32 -22.36 3.88 -13.66
N THR A 33 -23.62 4.33 -13.60
CA THR A 33 -24.04 5.38 -12.67
C THR A 33 -23.97 4.91 -11.23
N LEU A 34 -24.48 3.72 -10.93
CA LEU A 34 -24.46 3.15 -9.59
C LEU A 34 -23.04 2.95 -9.04
N THR A 35 -22.12 2.43 -9.85
CA THR A 35 -20.72 2.20 -9.44
C THR A 35 -19.87 3.48 -9.33
N LYS A 36 -20.44 4.64 -9.66
CA LYS A 36 -19.84 5.98 -9.48
C LYS A 36 -20.50 6.77 -8.35
N ASP A 37 -21.57 6.23 -7.77
CA ASP A 37 -22.26 6.83 -6.65
C ASP A 37 -21.37 6.84 -5.41
N GLU A 38 -21.38 7.94 -4.66
CA GLU A 38 -20.58 8.08 -3.44
C GLU A 38 -21.04 7.10 -2.34
N SER A 39 -22.35 6.82 -2.25
CA SER A 39 -22.90 5.85 -1.28
C SER A 39 -22.34 4.46 -1.55
N PHE A 40 -22.33 4.07 -2.82
CA PHE A 40 -21.78 2.80 -3.28
C PHE A 40 -20.29 2.73 -2.96
N PHE A 41 -19.53 3.78 -3.26
CA PHE A 41 -18.08 3.77 -3.02
C PHE A 41 -17.75 3.64 -1.53
N LYS A 42 -18.46 4.35 -0.65
CA LYS A 42 -18.31 4.22 0.80
C LYS A 42 -18.62 2.81 1.28
N LYS A 43 -19.74 2.23 0.83
CA LYS A 43 -20.14 0.87 1.19
C LYS A 43 -19.16 -0.17 0.68
N HIS A 44 -18.74 -0.03 -0.59
CA HIS A 44 -17.76 -0.90 -1.24
C HIS A 44 -16.39 -0.83 -0.56
N ILE A 45 -15.93 0.34 -0.12
CA ILE A 45 -14.71 0.45 0.70
C ILE A 45 -14.87 -0.31 2.00
N VAL A 46 -16.01 -0.20 2.71
CA VAL A 46 -16.20 -0.91 3.98
C VAL A 46 -16.26 -2.43 3.77
N GLU A 47 -16.91 -2.90 2.71
CA GLU A 47 -17.02 -4.34 2.41
C GLU A 47 -15.75 -4.92 1.76
N GLN A 48 -14.93 -4.11 1.10
CA GLN A 48 -13.63 -4.52 0.55
C GLN A 48 -12.44 -4.15 1.42
N ALA A 49 -12.65 -3.37 2.48
CA ALA A 49 -11.62 -3.09 3.46
C ALA A 49 -11.21 -4.44 4.03
N SER A 50 -10.10 -4.96 3.52
CA SER A 50 -9.41 -6.03 4.19
C SER A 50 -9.13 -5.51 5.59
N THR A 51 -9.59 -6.23 6.60
CA THR A 51 -9.11 -6.07 7.98
C THR A 51 -7.60 -6.34 8.08
N GLU A 52 -6.99 -6.78 6.98
CA GLU A 52 -5.57 -6.85 6.75
C GLU A 52 -5.02 -5.49 6.30
N LEU A 53 -4.25 -4.87 7.20
CA LEU A 53 -3.44 -3.70 6.95
C LEU A 53 -2.02 -4.13 6.60
N THR A 54 -1.53 -3.71 5.45
CA THR A 54 -0.13 -3.92 5.08
C THR A 54 0.71 -2.73 5.55
N VAL A 55 1.72 -2.98 6.38
CA VAL A 55 2.60 -1.96 6.97
C VAL A 55 4.05 -2.28 6.66
N VAL A 56 4.85 -1.25 6.39
CA VAL A 56 6.30 -1.37 6.26
C VAL A 56 6.94 -1.04 7.60
N MET A 57 7.71 -1.99 8.15
CA MET A 57 8.38 -1.83 9.45
C MET A 57 9.89 -2.05 9.32
N VAL A 58 10.64 -1.35 10.17
CA VAL A 58 12.08 -1.58 10.36
C VAL A 58 12.28 -2.40 11.64
N ILE A 59 12.83 -3.60 11.51
CA ILE A 59 13.16 -4.49 12.63
C ILE A 59 14.63 -4.87 12.50
N GLU A 60 15.43 -4.68 13.56
CA GLU A 60 16.87 -4.98 13.56
C GLU A 60 17.59 -4.43 12.32
N PHE A 61 17.30 -3.17 11.98
CA PHE A 61 17.85 -2.45 10.83
C PHE A 61 17.48 -3.01 9.44
N ARG A 62 16.47 -3.88 9.37
CA ARG A 62 15.97 -4.47 8.13
C ARG A 62 14.53 -4.06 7.88
N VAL A 63 14.21 -3.78 6.63
CA VAL A 63 12.85 -3.40 6.21
C VAL A 63 12.04 -4.65 5.87
N TYR A 64 10.87 -4.77 6.49
CA TYR A 64 9.92 -5.85 6.31
C TYR A 64 8.56 -5.31 5.89
N LEU A 65 7.89 -6.09 5.04
CA LEU A 65 6.48 -5.93 4.73
C LEU A 65 5.68 -6.85 5.66
N MET A 66 4.80 -6.27 6.45
CA MET A 66 4.03 -6.97 7.49
C MET A 66 2.55 -6.81 7.18
N SER A 67 1.79 -7.89 7.32
CA SER A 67 0.33 -7.86 7.31
C SER A 67 -0.17 -7.86 8.74
N ILE A 68 -1.08 -6.96 9.06
CA ILE A 68 -1.76 -6.89 10.35
C ILE A 68 -3.22 -7.20 10.08
N ASN A 69 -3.66 -8.40 10.46
CA ASN A 69 -5.06 -8.78 10.39
C ASN A 69 -5.74 -8.40 11.70
N LEU A 70 -6.81 -7.59 11.64
CA LEU A 70 -7.56 -7.08 12.80
C LEU A 70 -8.90 -7.78 13.04
N HIS A 71 -9.20 -8.91 12.38
CA HIS A 71 -10.38 -9.71 12.72
C HIS A 71 -10.31 -10.27 14.14
N ASP A 72 -11.37 -10.98 14.57
CA ASP A 72 -11.61 -11.62 15.88
C ASP A 72 -10.37 -12.23 16.58
N ARG A 73 -9.31 -12.56 15.82
CA ARG A 73 -7.98 -12.82 16.33
C ARG A 73 -6.94 -11.90 15.67
N PRO A 74 -6.56 -10.79 16.32
CA PRO A 74 -5.53 -9.93 15.76
C PRO A 74 -4.24 -10.70 15.59
N SER A 75 -3.66 -10.64 14.39
CA SER A 75 -2.41 -11.33 14.07
C SER A 75 -1.52 -10.48 13.19
N ILE A 76 -0.21 -10.66 13.37
CA ILE A 76 0.82 -9.98 12.59
C ILE A 76 1.60 -11.05 11.86
N THR A 77 1.62 -10.99 10.54
CA THR A 77 2.36 -11.94 9.70
C THR A 77 3.41 -11.19 8.88
N CYS A 78 4.60 -11.77 8.75
CA CYS A 78 5.64 -11.22 7.88
C CYS A 78 5.36 -11.69 6.45
N GLN A 79 5.00 -10.75 5.57
CA GLN A 79 4.83 -11.05 4.14
C GLN A 79 6.17 -11.20 3.42
N GLY A 80 7.21 -10.50 3.90
CA GLY A 80 8.55 -10.68 3.38
C GLY A 80 9.54 -9.60 3.79
N LYS A 81 10.82 -9.89 3.57
CA LYS A 81 11.92 -8.94 3.75
C LYS A 81 12.06 -8.09 2.48
N LEU A 82 11.85 -6.78 2.59
CA LEU A 82 12.09 -5.85 1.48
C LEU A 82 13.60 -5.71 1.23
N THR A 83 14.45 -5.72 2.25
CA THR A 83 15.90 -5.51 2.11
C THR A 83 16.68 -6.55 1.28
N SER A 84 16.07 -7.61 0.77
CA SER A 84 16.72 -8.63 -0.06
C SER A 84 16.59 -8.33 -1.56
N LEU A 85 17.49 -7.53 -2.14
CA LEU A 85 17.91 -7.77 -3.52
C LEU A 85 19.29 -7.17 -3.80
N ASP A 86 20.24 -8.07 -3.99
CA ASP A 86 21.50 -8.00 -4.74
C ASP A 86 22.64 -7.07 -4.38
N ASN A 87 22.53 -6.16 -3.40
CA ASN A 87 23.71 -5.50 -2.78
C ASN A 87 23.37 -4.78 -1.45
N SER A 88 22.09 -4.73 -1.07
CA SER A 88 21.59 -4.00 0.09
C SER A 88 21.75 -4.74 1.43
N ASP A 89 22.15 -6.02 1.44
CA ASP A 89 22.42 -6.75 2.70
C ASP A 89 23.61 -6.18 3.50
N ARG A 90 24.32 -5.19 2.94
CA ARG A 90 25.40 -4.44 3.60
C ARG A 90 24.94 -3.15 4.26
N VAL A 91 23.70 -2.71 4.08
CA VAL A 91 23.24 -1.39 4.51
C VAL A 91 22.12 -1.52 5.54
N ASP A 92 22.48 -1.25 6.79
CA ASP A 92 21.57 -1.18 7.93
C ASP A 92 20.65 0.04 7.78
N ILE A 93 19.35 -0.17 7.66
CA ILE A 93 18.35 0.89 7.50
C ILE A 93 17.83 1.32 8.88
N SER A 94 17.86 2.62 9.16
CA SER A 94 17.33 3.18 10.41
C SER A 94 15.93 3.77 10.26
N LEU A 95 15.60 4.35 9.11
CA LEU A 95 14.31 5.01 8.87
C LEU A 95 13.75 4.65 7.49
N VAL A 96 12.42 4.57 7.41
CA VAL A 96 11.69 4.40 6.16
C VAL A 96 10.53 5.40 6.11
N TYR A 97 10.43 6.12 5.01
CA TYR A 97 9.30 6.99 4.67
C TYR A 97 8.60 6.46 3.43
N HIS A 98 7.30 6.71 3.30
CA HIS A 98 6.53 6.36 2.11
C HIS A 98 5.94 7.62 1.49
N CYS A 99 5.94 7.69 0.15
CA CYS A 99 5.31 8.76 -0.62
C CYS A 99 4.87 8.19 -1.97
N ASP A 100 3.59 8.33 -2.33
CA ASP A 100 3.05 7.91 -3.63
C ASP A 100 3.42 6.48 -4.05
N GLY A 101 3.43 5.55 -3.09
CA GLY A 101 3.77 4.15 -3.33
C GLY A 101 5.27 3.86 -3.47
N LEU A 102 6.13 4.86 -3.28
CA LEU A 102 7.58 4.70 -3.17
C LEU A 102 8.02 4.68 -1.71
N LEU A 103 9.14 4.01 -1.44
CA LEU A 103 9.77 3.91 -0.13
C LEU A 103 11.13 4.60 -0.16
N LEU A 104 11.31 5.60 0.70
CA LEU A 104 12.61 6.21 0.97
C LEU A 104 13.20 5.55 2.22
N CYS A 105 14.28 4.81 2.05
CA CYS A 105 15.06 4.19 3.11
C CYS A 105 16.30 5.02 3.42
N ILE A 106 16.55 5.25 4.71
CA ILE A 106 17.72 5.97 5.21
C ILE A 106 18.57 5.00 6.03
N ALA A 107 19.84 4.88 5.68
CA ALA A 107 20.77 4.04 6.39
C ALA A 107 21.17 4.62 7.75
N LYS A 108 21.75 3.79 8.60
CA LYS A 108 22.24 4.14 9.95
C LYS A 108 23.37 5.18 9.95
N ASP A 109 24.11 5.28 8.86
CA ASP A 109 25.11 6.33 8.66
C ASP A 109 24.48 7.71 8.40
N PHE A 110 23.15 7.76 8.20
CA PHE A 110 22.37 8.94 7.78
C PHE A 110 22.89 9.64 6.51
N ALA A 111 23.82 9.03 5.80
CA ALA A 111 24.44 9.55 4.59
C ALA A 111 24.02 8.74 3.35
N SER A 112 23.56 7.50 3.54
CA SER A 112 23.11 6.64 2.46
C SER A 112 21.58 6.63 2.38
N PHE A 113 21.08 7.03 1.21
CA PHE A 113 19.64 7.14 0.93
C PHE A 113 19.28 6.25 -0.25
N VAL A 114 18.19 5.50 -0.12
CA VAL A 114 17.70 4.60 -1.16
C VAL A 114 16.22 4.83 -1.38
N VAL A 115 15.84 5.11 -2.61
CA VAL A 115 14.43 5.09 -3.02
C VAL A 115 14.13 3.77 -3.67
N ARG A 116 13.03 3.14 -3.27
CA ARG A 116 12.56 1.88 -3.83
C ARG A 116 11.11 1.97 -4.26
N ASN A 117 10.83 1.38 -5.41
CA ASN A 117 9.47 1.03 -5.81
C ASN A 117 9.18 -0.43 -5.41
N PRO A 118 8.34 -0.69 -4.39
CA PRO A 118 8.02 -2.05 -3.96
C PRO A 118 7.22 -2.85 -5.01
N TYR A 119 6.52 -2.19 -5.94
CA TYR A 119 5.72 -2.85 -6.97
C TYR A 119 6.57 -3.31 -8.15
N THR A 120 7.58 -2.53 -8.54
CA THR A 120 8.46 -2.86 -9.68
C THR A 120 9.80 -3.48 -9.25
N GLY A 121 10.12 -3.46 -7.96
CA GLY A 121 11.41 -3.89 -7.41
C GLY A 121 12.57 -2.93 -7.72
N GLN A 122 12.34 -1.84 -8.45
CA GLN A 122 13.37 -0.89 -8.82
C GLN A 122 13.92 -0.16 -7.59
N THR A 123 15.24 0.02 -7.58
CA THR A 123 15.97 0.64 -6.48
C THR A 123 16.90 1.72 -7.03
N LEU A 124 16.85 2.91 -6.44
CA LEU A 124 17.65 4.07 -6.79
C LEU A 124 18.46 4.54 -5.57
N TRP A 125 19.78 4.53 -5.69
CA TRP A 125 20.68 5.10 -4.68
C TRP A 125 20.82 6.59 -4.90
N LEU A 126 20.61 7.37 -3.85
CA LEU A 126 20.82 8.81 -3.88
C LEU A 126 22.16 9.12 -3.21
N LYS A 127 22.99 9.89 -3.91
CA LYS A 127 24.23 10.43 -3.36
C LYS A 127 23.91 11.77 -2.69
N PRO A 128 24.16 11.93 -1.39
CA PRO A 128 23.99 13.23 -0.75
C PRO A 128 24.96 14.25 -1.39
N ARG A 129 24.49 15.49 -1.54
CA ARG A 129 25.30 16.58 -2.11
C ARG A 129 26.43 17.05 -1.18
N SER A 130 26.34 16.73 0.12
CA SER A 130 27.39 16.98 1.11
C SER A 130 27.67 15.72 1.93
N PRO A 131 28.94 15.46 2.32
CA PRO A 131 29.31 14.33 3.17
C PRO A 131 28.81 14.45 4.62
N HIS A 132 28.18 15.57 4.98
CA HIS A 132 27.57 15.80 6.28
C HIS A 132 26.14 16.29 6.07
N PRO A 133 25.13 15.41 6.16
CA PRO A 133 23.77 15.84 6.39
C PRO A 133 23.69 16.18 7.88
N ARG A 134 23.86 17.46 8.23
CA ARG A 134 23.38 17.95 9.51
C ARG A 134 21.87 17.75 9.49
N LEU A 135 21.39 16.71 10.18
CA LEU A 135 19.99 16.59 10.56
C LEU A 135 19.75 17.66 11.63
N ASP A 136 19.58 18.89 11.19
CA ASP A 136 19.06 19.96 12.02
C ASP A 136 17.58 19.61 12.28
N TRP A 137 17.34 18.88 13.36
CA TRP A 137 16.00 18.61 13.86
C TRP A 137 15.45 19.94 14.40
N TYR A 138 14.48 20.54 13.71
CA TYR A 138 13.76 21.69 14.24
C TYR A 138 13.03 21.28 15.53
N SER A 139 13.33 22.02 16.60
CA SER A 139 12.68 21.94 17.92
C SER A 139 11.24 22.43 17.88
#